data_AF-A0A4S2RLT5-F1
#
_entry.id   AF-A0A4S2RLT5-F1
#
_cell.length_a   1.000
_cell.length_b   1.000
_cell.length_c   1.000
_cell.angle_alpha   90.00
_cell.angle_beta   90.00
_cell.angle_gamma   90.00
#
_symmetry.space_group_name_H-M   'P 1'
#
loop_
_entity.id
_entity.type
_entity.pdbx_description
1 polymer ?
#
loop_
_entity_poly.entity_id
_entity_poly.type
_entity_poly.pdbx_seq_one_letter_code
_entity_poly.pdbx_strand_id
1 'polypeptide(L)' 'MVLRSGFLMSNLLRSLPTIGQAGRIFLPADDARVAMIDPRDVAACAVAVLCGQRGTERPT' A
#
# COMPACT_ATOMS: atom_id res chain seq x y z
N MET A 1 -13.19 -3.94 11.13
CA MET A 1 -12.88 -3.56 9.74
C MET A 1 -11.41 -3.89 9.46
N VAL A 2 -11.08 -4.38 8.27
CA VAL A 2 -9.69 -4.70 7.88
C VAL A 2 -9.38 -4.01 6.55
N LEU A 3 -8.31 -3.22 6.51
CA LEU A 3 -7.80 -2.64 5.26
C LEU A 3 -7.03 -3.70 4.48
N ARG A 4 -7.40 -3.93 3.21
CA ARG A 4 -6.70 -4.84 2.29
C ARG A 4 -5.97 -4.01 1.25
N SER A 5 -4.68 -3.75 1.47
CA SER A 5 -3.85 -3.04 0.51
C SER A 5 -3.37 -3.97 -0.62
N GLY A 6 -3.16 -3.39 -1.80
CA GLY A 6 -2.45 -4.04 -2.91
C GLY A 6 -0.93 -4.07 -2.71
N PHE A 7 -0.19 -4.07 -3.82
CA PHE A 7 1.27 -4.02 -3.78
C PHE A 7 1.75 -2.65 -3.27
N LEU A 8 2.56 -2.62 -2.21
CA LEU A 8 3.04 -1.35 -1.66
C LEU A 8 4.18 -0.77 -2.53
N MET A 9 4.13 0.52 -2.84
CA MET A 9 5.21 1.20 -3.58
C MET A 9 6.56 1.08 -2.86
N SER A 10 6.56 1.06 -1.52
CA SER A 10 7.77 0.86 -0.71
C SER A 10 8.43 -0.51 -0.90
N ASN A 11 7.72 -1.52 -1.43
CA ASN A 11 8.34 -2.81 -1.76
C ASN A 11 9.42 -2.66 -2.84
N LEU A 12 9.34 -1.64 -3.71
CA LEU A 12 10.34 -1.37 -4.74
C LEU A 12 11.69 -0.93 -4.16
N LEU A 13 11.73 -0.46 -2.92
CA LEU A 13 12.99 -0.09 -2.25
C LEU A 13 13.94 -1.29 -2.12
N ARG A 14 13.39 -2.52 -2.07
CA ARG A 14 14.19 -3.75 -2.11
C ARG A 14 14.97 -3.93 -3.42
N SER A 15 14.53 -3.30 -4.50
CA SER A 15 15.17 -3.39 -5.82
C SER A 15 16.30 -2.38 -6.01
N LEU A 16 16.52 -1.44 -5.08
CA LEU A 16 17.55 -0.40 -5.22
C LEU A 16 18.95 -0.95 -5.54
N PRO A 17 19.46 -2.02 -4.89
CA PRO A 17 20.76 -2.58 -5.24
C PRO A 17 20.82 -3.09 -6.69
N THR A 18 19.77 -3.79 -7.13
CA THR A 18 19.70 -4.36 -8.47
C THR A 18 19.52 -3.28 -9.55
N ILE A 19 18.77 -2.21 -9.24
CA ILE A 19 18.68 -1.04 -10.11
C ILE A 19 20.06 -0.39 -10.24
N GLY A 20 20.79 -0.22 -9.13
CA GLY A 20 22.14 0.35 -9.15
C GLY A 20 23.13 -0.46 -10.00
N GLN A 21 22.98 -1.78 -10.05
CA GLN A 21 23.87 -2.68 -10.80
C GLN A 21 23.45 -2.88 -12.26
N ALA A 22 22.16 -2.99 -12.54
CA ALA A 22 21.64 -3.45 -13.84
C ALA A 22 20.68 -2.45 -14.51
N GLY A 23 20.35 -1.34 -13.86
CA GLY A 23 19.40 -0.35 -14.36
C GLY A 23 17.97 -0.90 -14.54
N ARG A 24 17.63 -2.01 -13.88
CA ARG A 24 16.38 -2.75 -14.10
C ARG A 24 15.82 -3.30 -12.79
N ILE A 25 14.52 -3.56 -12.82
CA ILE A 25 13.79 -4.27 -11.77
C ILE A 25 13.44 -5.66 -12.30
N PHE A 26 13.64 -6.69 -11.46
CA PHE A 26 13.30 -8.07 -11.79
C PHE A 26 12.12 -8.52 -10.93
N LEU A 27 10.95 -8.67 -11.55
CA LEU A 27 9.73 -9.15 -10.91
C LEU A 27 9.12 -10.28 -11.76
N PRO A 28 8.51 -11.31 -11.15
CA PRO A 28 7.75 -12.35 -11.85
C PRO A 28 6.36 -11.81 -12.26
N ALA A 29 6.33 -10.71 -13.01
CA ALA A 29 5.11 -10.01 -13.37
C ALA A 29 4.75 -10.12 -14.87
N ASP A 30 5.69 -10.50 -15.74
CA ASP A 30 5.50 -10.49 -17.20
C ASP A 30 4.86 -9.16 -17.65
N ASP A 31 3.80 -9.19 -18.46
CA ASP A 31 3.03 -8.00 -18.87
C ASP A 31 1.93 -7.55 -17.88
N ALA A 32 1.86 -8.16 -16.69
CA ALA A 32 0.79 -7.89 -15.73
C ALA A 32 0.78 -6.42 -15.27
N ARG A 33 -0.42 -5.86 -15.15
CA ARG A 33 -0.64 -4.53 -14.57
C ARG A 33 -0.66 -4.64 -13.05
N VAL A 34 0.31 -4.02 -12.38
CA VAL A 34 0.38 -3.97 -10.91
C VAL A 34 -0.19 -2.64 -10.42
N ALA A 35 -1.35 -2.70 -9.76
CA ALA A 35 -1.90 -1.55 -9.04
C ALA A 35 -1.12 -1.37 -7.72
N MET A 36 -0.22 -0.38 -7.71
CA MET A 36 0.58 -0.06 -6.53
C MET A 36 -0.08 1.03 -5.68
N ILE A 37 0.10 0.95 -4.37
CA ILE A 37 -0.42 1.93 -3.40
C ILE A 37 0.72 2.50 -2.55
N ASP A 38 0.71 3.81 -2.32
CA ASP A 38 1.61 4.43 -1.35
C ASP A 38 1.17 4.02 0.07
N PRO A 39 2.08 3.53 0.93
CA PRO A 39 1.75 3.24 2.32
C PRO A 39 1.09 4.40 3.10
N ARG A 40 1.37 5.65 2.71
CA ARG A 40 0.76 6.85 3.29
C ARG A 40 -0.73 6.95 3.00
N ASP A 41 -1.19 6.48 1.84
CA ASP A 41 -2.61 6.45 1.50
C ASP A 41 -3.34 5.39 2.32
N VAL A 42 -2.71 4.24 2.55
CA VAL A 42 -3.23 3.22 3.47
C VAL A 42 -3.35 3.79 4.89
N ALA A 43 -2.36 4.55 5.34
CA ALA A 43 -2.40 5.23 6.63
C ALA A 43 -3.52 6.28 6.70
N ALA A 44 -3.73 7.08 5.65
CA ALA A 44 -4.83 8.04 5.58
C ALA A 44 -6.20 7.35 5.68
N CYS A 45 -6.39 6.24 4.97
CA CYS A 45 -7.59 5.41 5.10
C CYS A 45 -7.76 4.87 6.53
N ALA A 46 -6.69 4.40 7.17
CA ALA A 46 -6.74 3.91 8.55
C ALA A 46 -7.17 5.02 9.53
N VAL A 47 -6.62 6.22 9.39
CA VAL A 47 -7.00 7.39 10.20
C VAL A 47 -8.47 7.72 10.00
N ALA A 48 -8.95 7.79 8.76
CA ALA A 48 -10.35 8.09 8.46
C ALA A 48 -11.31 7.07 9.10
N VAL A 49 -10.96 5.78 9.07
CA VAL A 49 -11.74 4.71 9.70
C VAL A 49 -11.74 4.87 11.21
N LEU A 50 -10.56 4.91 11.83
CA LEU A 50 -10.41 4.96 13.29
C LEU A 50 -11.03 6.24 13.88
N CYS A 51 -10.93 7.37 13.18
CA CYS A 51 -11.47 8.64 13.65
C CYS A 51 -12.95 8.85 13.28
N GLY A 52 -13.43 8.24 12.19
CA GLY A 52 -14.84 8.27 11.77
C GLY A 52 -15.76 7.39 12.62
N GLN A 53 -15.22 6.44 13.40
CA GLN A 53 -16.00 5.59 14.30
C GLN A 53 -16.50 6.30 15.58
N ARG A 54 -16.23 7.60 15.80
CA ARG A 54 -16.74 8.35 16.96
C ARG A 54 -18.24 8.68 16.93
N GLY A 55 -18.98 8.27 15.89
CA GLY A 55 -20.39 8.66 15.68
C GLY A 55 -21.43 7.54 15.75
N THR A 56 -21.06 6.30 16.07
CA THR A 56 -21.99 5.15 16.14
C THR A 56 -22.02 4.52 17.53
N GLU A 57 -22.19 5.33 18.57
CA GLU A 57 -22.79 4.84 19.82
C GLU A 57 -24.30 4.84 19.60
N ARG A 58 -24.90 3.65 19.55
CA ARG A 58 -26.35 3.48 19.43
C ARG A 58 -26.98 3.95 20.76
N PRO A 59 -27.84 4.98 20.79
CA PRO A 59 -28.50 5.37 22.02
C PRO A 59 -29.45 4.23 22.45
N THR A 60 -29.30 3.76 23.68
CA THR A 60 -30.26 2.89 24.38
C THR A 60 -31.42 3.69 24.94
#